data_AF-A0A318B4Q9-F1
#
_entry.id   AF-A0A318B4Q9-F1
#
_cell.length_a   1.000
_cell.length_b   1.000
_cell.length_c   1.000
_cell.angle_alpha   90.00
_cell.angle_beta   90.00
_cell.angle_gamma   90.00
#
_symmetry.space_group_name_H-M   'P 1'
#
loop_
_entity.id
_entity.type
_entity.pdbx_description
1 polymer ?
#
loop_
_entity_poly.entity_id
_entity_poly.type
_entity_poly.pdbx_seq_one_letter_code
_entity_poly.pdbx_strand_id
1 'polypeptide(L)'
;MGPALALAGASLLGGCGGEVISPQPLFGAKDAATREAPRAGWWVMVSPEEACGIDLAKPTGQWPDCARPVLLSGRMAGKLTVSEGEGDAVGIDYLLAAGEPMILQASLSSPPGDSGGYTYHVLRPTRRDARGRPVEIAVWPVLCGPPAPRAPSGRGGAGVTAAPWPSVEMSGGGCRVRDLDGLRDAARRSESLSGGAPLTVRWLRERRAGDQTDDQWLAKAMQ
;
A
#
# COMPACT_ATOMS: atom_id res chain seq x y z
N MET A 1 20.23 49.05 0.36
CA MET A 1 20.68 47.79 -0.28
C MET A 1 20.94 46.80 0.84
N GLY A 2 20.02 45.86 1.07
CA GLY A 2 20.17 44.80 2.07
C GLY A 2 19.98 43.44 1.38
N PRO A 3 20.83 42.43 1.62
CA PRO A 3 20.69 41.13 0.98
C PRO A 3 19.55 40.36 1.64
N ALA A 4 18.61 39.89 0.84
CA ALA A 4 17.54 38.99 1.25
C ALA A 4 18.11 37.59 1.52
N LEU A 5 17.90 37.07 2.74
CA LEU A 5 18.08 35.66 3.05
C LEU A 5 16.99 34.85 2.33
N ALA A 6 17.39 34.05 1.34
CA ALA A 6 16.56 32.97 0.81
C ALA A 6 16.84 31.71 1.64
N LEU A 7 15.99 31.48 2.65
CA LEU A 7 15.96 30.22 3.38
C LEU A 7 14.85 29.32 2.82
N ALA A 8 15.16 28.02 2.80
CA ALA A 8 14.25 26.89 2.88
C ALA A 8 13.54 26.40 1.60
N GLY A 9 13.66 25.08 1.38
CA GLY A 9 12.66 24.29 0.68
C GLY A 9 13.23 23.20 -0.20
N ALA A 10 13.47 22.01 0.38
CA ALA A 10 13.22 20.69 -0.23
C ALA A 10 14.21 19.62 0.28
N SER A 11 13.90 18.96 1.40
CA SER A 11 14.56 17.69 1.76
C SER A 11 13.66 16.80 2.63
N LEU A 12 12.36 16.67 2.30
CA LEU A 12 11.42 15.82 3.05
C LEU A 12 10.72 14.74 2.21
N LEU A 13 11.20 14.40 1.01
CA LEU A 13 10.57 13.38 0.15
C LEU A 13 11.22 11.99 0.26
N GLY A 14 11.57 11.56 1.47
CA GLY A 14 12.19 10.26 1.73
C GLY A 14 11.27 9.04 1.65
N GLY A 15 10.00 9.19 1.26
CA GLY A 15 8.97 8.16 1.47
C GLY A 15 8.67 7.18 0.33
N CYS A 16 8.84 7.57 -0.94
CA CYS A 16 8.40 6.75 -2.09
C CYS A 16 9.45 6.66 -3.21
N GLY A 17 10.73 6.82 -2.85
CA GLY A 17 11.88 6.95 -3.77
C GLY A 17 11.95 5.96 -4.94
N GLY A 18 11.37 4.77 -4.78
CA GLY A 18 11.48 3.68 -5.73
C GLY A 18 10.15 3.19 -6.30
N GLU A 19 9.02 3.85 -6.04
CA GLU A 19 7.69 3.37 -6.45
C GLU A 19 7.11 4.12 -7.65
N VAL A 20 6.32 3.40 -8.44
CA VAL A 20 5.50 3.98 -9.50
C VAL A 20 4.36 4.76 -8.87
N ILE A 21 4.27 6.04 -9.23
CA ILE A 21 3.21 6.96 -8.82
C ILE A 21 2.53 7.58 -10.05
N SER A 22 1.28 8.01 -9.91
CA SER A 22 0.61 8.82 -10.94
C SER A 22 -0.22 9.95 -10.32
N PRO A 23 -0.34 11.12 -10.96
CA PRO A 23 -1.21 12.20 -10.45
C PRO A 23 -2.70 11.89 -10.57
N GLN A 24 -3.07 10.99 -11.48
CA GLN A 24 -4.45 10.59 -11.76
C GLN A 24 -4.55 9.07 -11.69
N PRO A 25 -5.72 8.51 -11.34
CA PRO A 25 -5.91 7.07 -11.30
C PRO A 25 -5.75 6.49 -12.70
N LEU A 26 -4.94 5.44 -12.85
CA LEU A 26 -4.79 4.74 -14.12
C LEU A 26 -5.92 3.72 -14.36
N PHE A 27 -6.50 3.19 -13.28
CA PHE A 27 -7.65 2.29 -13.32
C PHE A 27 -8.94 2.99 -12.91
N GLY A 28 -10.03 2.62 -13.57
CA GLY A 28 -11.39 3.04 -13.23
C GLY A 28 -12.28 1.86 -12.83
N ALA A 29 -13.55 2.16 -12.54
CA ALA A 29 -14.53 1.17 -12.08
C ALA A 29 -14.70 -0.04 -13.04
N LYS A 30 -14.52 0.17 -14.35
CA LYS A 30 -14.58 -0.88 -15.37
C LYS A 30 -13.46 -1.93 -15.24
N ASP A 31 -12.35 -1.57 -14.59
CA ASP A 31 -11.18 -2.41 -14.42
C ASP A 31 -11.24 -3.25 -13.14
N ALA A 32 -12.25 -3.03 -12.29
CA ALA A 32 -12.37 -3.67 -10.98
C ALA A 32 -12.58 -5.20 -11.08
N ALA A 33 -11.91 -5.97 -10.22
CA ALA A 33 -11.93 -7.43 -10.24
C ALA A 33 -13.27 -8.05 -9.80
N THR A 34 -14.07 -8.58 -10.72
CA THR A 34 -15.44 -9.03 -10.39
C THR A 34 -15.55 -10.36 -9.64
N ARG A 35 -14.50 -11.19 -9.59
CA ARG A 35 -14.56 -12.57 -9.04
C ARG A 35 -13.54 -12.88 -7.95
N GLU A 36 -12.63 -11.96 -7.63
CA GLU A 36 -11.48 -12.23 -6.77
C GLU A 36 -11.47 -11.42 -5.48
N ALA A 37 -12.66 -11.13 -4.96
CA ALA A 37 -12.78 -10.30 -3.79
C ALA A 37 -12.07 -10.86 -2.56
N PRO A 38 -11.16 -10.09 -1.92
CA PRO A 38 -10.70 -10.42 -0.59
C PRO A 38 -11.90 -10.58 0.33
N ARG A 39 -11.78 -11.51 1.28
CA ARG A 39 -12.81 -11.67 2.31
C ARG A 39 -12.97 -10.38 3.11
N ALA A 40 -14.22 -9.95 3.33
CA ALA A 40 -14.52 -8.83 4.21
C ALA A 40 -14.10 -9.11 5.67
N GLY A 41 -13.79 -8.06 6.42
CA GLY A 41 -13.46 -8.12 7.83
C GLY A 41 -12.04 -7.63 8.13
N TRP A 42 -11.52 -8.07 9.27
CA TRP A 42 -10.24 -7.64 9.79
C TRP A 42 -9.10 -8.47 9.22
N TRP A 43 -8.10 -7.76 8.74
CA TRP A 43 -6.83 -8.27 8.25
C TRP A 43 -5.69 -7.70 9.09
N VAL A 44 -4.54 -8.32 9.01
CA VAL A 44 -3.31 -7.82 9.63
C VAL A 44 -2.15 -7.91 8.66
N MET A 45 -1.29 -6.91 8.72
CA MET A 45 0.00 -6.90 8.07
C MET A 45 0.97 -7.73 8.91
N VAL A 46 1.37 -8.88 8.37
CA VAL A 46 2.28 -9.82 9.01
C VAL A 46 3.70 -9.48 8.56
N SER A 47 4.51 -9.04 9.51
CA SER A 47 5.96 -9.04 9.36
C SER A 47 6.48 -10.47 9.64
N PRO A 48 7.39 -11.03 8.81
CA PRO A 48 7.99 -12.34 9.07
C PRO A 48 8.73 -12.43 10.41
N GLU A 49 9.25 -11.31 10.90
CA GLU A 49 10.09 -11.22 12.09
C GLU A 49 9.31 -11.04 13.42
N GLU A 50 8.02 -10.73 13.39
CA GLU A 50 7.25 -10.41 14.60
C GLU A 50 5.94 -11.21 14.73
N ALA A 51 5.92 -12.16 15.68
CA ALA A 51 4.70 -12.84 16.08
C ALA A 51 3.87 -11.93 17.00
N CYS A 52 2.90 -11.20 16.44
CA CYS A 52 1.98 -10.39 17.22
C CYS A 52 0.91 -11.26 17.90
N GLY A 53 0.88 -11.29 19.24
CA GLY A 53 -0.03 -12.10 20.05
C GLY A 53 -1.45 -11.54 20.11
N ILE A 54 -2.18 -11.55 18.98
CA ILE A 54 -3.52 -10.98 18.88
C ILE A 54 -4.57 -11.91 19.50
N ASP A 55 -5.30 -11.40 20.50
CA ASP A 55 -6.49 -12.07 21.04
C ASP A 55 -7.73 -11.75 20.17
N LEU A 56 -8.12 -12.69 19.32
CA LEU A 56 -9.26 -12.55 18.40
C LEU A 56 -10.63 -12.51 19.11
N ALA A 57 -10.69 -12.81 20.42
CA ALA A 57 -11.91 -12.67 21.21
C ALA A 57 -12.15 -11.21 21.62
N LYS A 58 -11.09 -10.40 21.73
CA LYS A 58 -11.20 -8.99 22.11
C LYS A 58 -11.65 -8.11 20.94
N PRO A 59 -12.32 -6.98 21.25
CA PRO A 59 -12.55 -5.90 20.30
C PRO A 59 -11.24 -5.38 19.70
N THR A 60 -11.28 -4.93 18.45
CA THR A 60 -10.08 -4.45 17.74
C THR A 60 -9.37 -3.28 18.40
N GLY A 61 -10.10 -2.42 19.12
CA GLY A 61 -9.50 -1.32 19.91
C GLY A 61 -8.72 -1.77 21.14
N GLN A 62 -8.66 -3.07 21.42
CA GLN A 62 -7.86 -3.67 22.49
C GLN A 62 -6.77 -4.60 21.93
N TRP A 63 -6.57 -4.62 20.61
CA TRP A 63 -5.47 -5.35 20.01
C TRP A 63 -4.15 -4.61 20.25
N PRO A 64 -3.03 -5.34 20.38
CA PRO A 64 -1.73 -4.70 20.53
C PRO A 64 -1.36 -3.93 19.25
N ASP A 65 -0.56 -2.87 19.39
CA ASP A 65 -0.17 -1.99 18.27
C ASP A 65 0.58 -2.74 17.15
N CYS A 66 1.32 -3.80 17.51
CA CYS A 66 1.97 -4.68 16.53
C CYS A 66 0.98 -5.34 15.55
N ALA A 67 -0.33 -5.36 15.85
CA ALA A 67 -1.31 -6.02 15.01
C ALA A 67 -1.45 -5.33 13.65
N ARG A 68 -1.20 -4.01 13.60
CA ARG A 68 -1.37 -3.15 12.41
C ARG A 68 -2.60 -3.54 11.58
N PRO A 69 -3.81 -3.46 12.17
CA PRO A 69 -5.00 -4.00 11.55
C PRO A 69 -5.37 -3.22 10.29
N VAL A 70 -6.02 -3.91 9.36
CA VAL A 70 -6.61 -3.35 8.15
C VAL A 70 -8.04 -3.83 8.05
N LEU A 71 -8.99 -2.91 7.91
CA LEU A 71 -10.38 -3.27 7.66
C LEU A 71 -10.65 -3.30 6.16
N LEU A 72 -11.00 -4.48 5.63
CA LEU A 72 -11.45 -4.62 4.25
C LEU A 72 -12.97 -4.79 4.21
N SER A 73 -13.65 -3.97 3.39
CA SER A 73 -15.09 -4.09 3.15
C SER A 73 -15.47 -5.33 2.32
N GLY A 74 -14.48 -6.03 1.75
CA GLY A 74 -14.69 -7.13 0.80
C GLY A 74 -15.20 -6.68 -0.57
N ARG A 75 -15.10 -5.37 -0.86
CA ARG A 75 -15.40 -4.79 -2.18
C ARG A 75 -14.11 -4.62 -2.98
N MET A 76 -14.26 -4.36 -4.28
CA MET A 76 -13.10 -4.11 -5.17
C MET A 76 -12.63 -2.68 -5.13
N ALA A 77 -13.52 -1.77 -4.74
CA ALA A 77 -13.20 -0.38 -4.56
C ALA A 77 -13.91 0.10 -3.29
N GLY A 78 -13.29 1.05 -2.61
CA GLY A 78 -13.80 1.63 -1.37
C GLY A 78 -12.69 2.33 -0.60
N LYS A 79 -12.90 2.47 0.71
CA LYS A 79 -11.86 2.89 1.65
C LYS A 79 -11.22 1.67 2.33
N LEU A 80 -9.89 1.69 2.42
CA LEU A 80 -9.13 0.94 3.41
C LEU A 80 -8.99 1.84 4.63
N THR A 81 -9.18 1.31 5.82
CA THR A 81 -8.74 1.99 7.03
C THR A 81 -7.51 1.26 7.54
N VAL A 82 -6.38 1.95 7.54
CA VAL A 82 -5.06 1.40 7.90
C VAL A 82 -4.58 2.12 9.16
N SER A 83 -4.13 1.37 10.16
CA SER A 83 -3.51 1.94 11.35
C SER A 83 -2.03 2.24 11.09
N GLU A 84 -1.60 3.45 11.46
CA GLU A 84 -0.20 3.92 11.28
C GLU A 84 0.64 3.86 12.56
N GLY A 85 0.07 3.49 13.70
CA GLY A 85 0.77 3.51 14.99
C GLY A 85 -0.18 3.80 16.14
N GLU A 86 0.32 4.47 17.19
CA GLU A 86 -0.39 4.79 18.45
C GLU A 86 -1.72 5.55 18.24
N GLY A 87 -2.77 4.84 17.81
CA GLY A 87 -4.12 5.37 17.68
C GLY A 87 -4.47 6.03 16.35
N ASP A 88 -3.50 6.30 15.48
CA ASP A 88 -3.73 6.94 14.19
C ASP A 88 -4.16 5.94 13.11
N ALA A 89 -5.14 6.37 12.31
CA ALA A 89 -5.67 5.60 11.20
C ALA A 89 -5.99 6.51 10.01
N VAL A 90 -5.59 6.07 8.82
CA VAL A 90 -5.83 6.79 7.58
C VAL A 90 -6.81 6.01 6.70
N GLY A 91 -7.77 6.74 6.12
CA GLY A 91 -8.75 6.20 5.18
C GLY A 91 -8.26 6.35 3.74
N ILE A 92 -7.73 5.29 3.15
CA ILE A 92 -7.15 5.26 1.81
C ILE A 92 -8.19 4.78 0.81
N ASP A 93 -8.54 5.61 -0.18
CA ASP A 93 -9.36 5.16 -1.30
C ASP A 93 -8.56 4.18 -2.16
N TYR A 94 -9.17 3.04 -2.49
CA TYR A 94 -8.53 1.99 -3.28
C TYR A 94 -9.41 1.42 -4.38
N LEU A 95 -8.74 0.80 -5.36
CA LEU A 95 -9.34 -0.06 -6.38
C LEU A 95 -8.45 -1.28 -6.63
N LEU A 96 -9.05 -2.47 -6.69
CA LEU A 96 -8.42 -3.72 -7.09
C LEU A 96 -8.71 -3.99 -8.57
N ALA A 97 -7.71 -3.75 -9.40
CA ALA A 97 -7.79 -3.96 -10.83
C ALA A 97 -7.59 -5.44 -11.18
N ALA A 98 -8.46 -5.96 -12.02
CA ALA A 98 -8.36 -7.31 -12.55
C ALA A 98 -7.12 -7.50 -13.43
N GLY A 99 -6.61 -8.73 -13.45
CA GLY A 99 -5.51 -9.13 -14.30
C GLY A 99 -4.55 -10.09 -13.61
N GLU A 100 -3.51 -10.46 -14.34
CA GLU A 100 -2.41 -11.28 -13.85
C GLU A 100 -1.10 -10.49 -14.00
N PRO A 101 -0.54 -9.92 -12.91
CA PRO A 101 -1.06 -9.94 -11.54
C PRO A 101 -2.26 -9.01 -11.32
N MET A 102 -2.98 -9.22 -10.21
CA MET A 102 -3.94 -8.24 -9.69
C MET A 102 -3.18 -7.02 -9.16
N ILE A 103 -3.70 -5.82 -9.40
CA ILE A 103 -3.06 -4.57 -8.98
C ILE A 103 -4.00 -3.78 -8.05
N LEU A 104 -3.50 -3.44 -6.87
CA LEU A 104 -4.09 -2.45 -5.97
C LEU A 104 -3.62 -1.06 -6.41
N GLN A 105 -4.56 -0.19 -6.75
CA GLN A 105 -4.37 1.25 -6.88
C GLN A 105 -4.85 1.91 -5.59
N ALA A 106 -4.00 2.69 -4.92
CA ALA A 106 -4.30 3.37 -3.66
C ALA A 106 -4.04 4.88 -3.78
N SER A 107 -4.95 5.70 -3.25
CA SER A 107 -4.77 7.15 -3.21
C SER A 107 -3.74 7.55 -2.15
N LEU A 108 -2.85 8.49 -2.48
CA LEU A 108 -1.90 9.11 -1.55
C LEU A 108 -2.47 10.35 -0.83
N SER A 109 -3.68 10.80 -1.18
CA SER A 109 -4.24 12.01 -0.59
C SER A 109 -4.70 11.78 0.85
N SER A 110 -4.05 12.45 1.79
CA SER A 110 -4.61 12.71 3.13
C SER A 110 -4.35 14.19 3.48
N PRO A 111 -5.39 15.05 3.55
CA PRO A 111 -6.82 14.75 3.43
C PRO A 111 -7.30 14.54 1.98
N PRO A 112 -8.49 13.93 1.77
CA PRO A 112 -9.10 13.80 0.45
C PRO A 112 -9.37 15.18 -0.18
N GLY A 113 -8.84 15.42 -1.39
CA GLY A 113 -9.03 16.68 -2.12
C GLY A 113 -7.75 17.47 -2.39
N ASP A 114 -6.66 17.19 -1.66
CA ASP A 114 -5.33 17.63 -2.06
C ASP A 114 -4.84 16.77 -3.24
N SER A 115 -4.00 17.36 -4.09
CA SER A 115 -3.42 16.75 -5.30
C SER A 115 -2.42 15.63 -4.97
N GLY A 116 -2.84 14.66 -4.16
CA GLY A 116 -2.14 13.41 -3.91
C GLY A 116 -2.13 12.57 -5.17
N GLY A 117 -1.05 11.81 -5.33
CA GLY A 117 -0.94 10.83 -6.41
C GLY A 117 -1.64 9.52 -6.06
N TYR A 118 -1.38 8.51 -6.88
CA TYR A 118 -1.78 7.13 -6.66
C TYR A 118 -0.53 6.27 -6.63
N THR A 119 -0.48 5.29 -5.73
CA THR A 119 0.50 4.21 -5.72
C THR A 119 -0.11 2.90 -6.19
N TYR A 120 0.76 1.98 -6.57
CA TYR A 120 0.39 0.71 -7.16
C TYR A 120 1.10 -0.44 -6.47
N HIS A 121 0.35 -1.49 -6.17
CA HIS A 121 0.89 -2.71 -5.55
C HIS A 121 0.38 -3.94 -6.29
N VAL A 122 1.25 -4.93 -6.48
CA VAL A 122 0.87 -6.28 -6.92
C VAL A 122 0.26 -7.02 -5.75
N LEU A 123 -0.87 -7.69 -5.99
CA LEU A 123 -1.49 -8.62 -5.06
C LEU A 123 -1.47 -10.04 -5.61
N ARG A 124 -0.94 -10.98 -4.84
CA ARG A 124 -1.00 -12.42 -5.12
C ARG A 124 -1.66 -13.16 -3.97
N PRO A 125 -2.86 -13.74 -4.16
CA PRO A 125 -3.45 -14.61 -3.14
C PRO A 125 -2.55 -15.83 -2.89
N THR A 126 -2.08 -16.01 -1.66
CA THR A 126 -1.27 -17.17 -1.24
C THR A 126 -2.13 -18.22 -0.54
N ARG A 127 -3.28 -17.81 0.03
CA ARG A 127 -4.26 -18.71 0.65
C ARG A 127 -5.68 -18.25 0.37
N ARG A 128 -6.57 -19.22 0.16
CA ARG A 128 -8.00 -19.00 -0.11
C ARG A 128 -8.87 -19.79 0.87
N ASP A 129 -10.08 -19.29 1.15
CA ASP A 129 -11.09 -20.01 1.93
C ASP A 129 -11.84 -21.06 1.09
N ALA A 130 -12.74 -21.81 1.71
CA ALA A 130 -13.55 -22.84 1.05
C ALA A 130 -14.46 -22.30 -0.08
N ARG A 131 -14.67 -20.97 -0.17
CA ARG A 131 -15.42 -20.31 -1.23
C ARG A 131 -14.51 -19.70 -2.30
N GLY A 132 -13.20 -19.97 -2.23
CA GLY A 132 -12.19 -19.47 -3.18
C GLY A 132 -11.78 -18.01 -2.95
N ARG A 133 -12.24 -17.36 -1.88
CA ARG A 133 -11.89 -15.95 -1.60
C ARG A 133 -10.48 -15.88 -0.98
N PRO A 134 -9.64 -14.91 -1.36
CA PRO A 134 -8.37 -14.68 -0.68
C PRO A 134 -8.57 -14.45 0.83
N VAL A 135 -7.76 -15.15 1.63
CA VAL A 135 -7.63 -14.98 3.10
C VAL A 135 -6.18 -14.77 3.53
N GLU A 136 -5.25 -14.83 2.58
CA GLU A 136 -3.88 -14.40 2.72
C GLU A 136 -3.39 -13.92 1.35
N ILE A 137 -2.73 -12.77 1.33
CA ILE A 137 -2.30 -12.07 0.13
C ILE A 137 -0.85 -11.63 0.35
N ALA A 138 0.02 -11.98 -0.59
CA ALA A 138 1.33 -11.38 -0.70
C ALA A 138 1.23 -10.09 -1.52
N VAL A 139 1.89 -9.04 -1.04
CA VAL A 139 1.83 -7.68 -1.57
C VAL A 139 3.23 -7.19 -1.91
N TRP A 140 3.42 -6.71 -3.14
CA TRP A 140 4.67 -6.07 -3.58
C TRP A 140 4.37 -4.66 -4.08
N PRO A 141 5.16 -3.65 -3.71
CA PRO A 141 5.07 -2.36 -4.37
C PRO A 141 5.46 -2.49 -5.86
N VAL A 142 4.80 -1.73 -6.73
CA VAL A 142 5.24 -1.60 -8.12
C VAL A 142 6.40 -0.61 -8.14
N LEU A 143 7.61 -1.13 -8.35
CA LEU A 143 8.84 -0.37 -8.31
C LEU A 143 9.19 0.23 -9.68
N CYS A 144 9.97 1.31 -9.64
CA CYS A 144 10.51 1.97 -10.83
C CYS A 144 11.50 1.11 -11.62
N GLY A 145 12.16 0.18 -10.94
CA GLY A 145 13.29 -0.63 -11.42
C GLY A 145 13.74 -1.59 -10.32
N PRO A 146 14.80 -2.39 -10.55
CA PRO A 146 15.43 -3.15 -9.49
C PRO A 146 15.96 -2.19 -8.43
N PRO A 147 15.89 -2.53 -7.13
CA PRO A 147 16.48 -1.71 -6.09
C PRO A 147 17.99 -1.56 -6.33
N ALA A 148 18.53 -0.37 -6.07
CA ALA A 148 19.97 -0.17 -6.12
C ALA A 148 20.67 -1.11 -5.12
N PRO A 149 21.86 -1.64 -5.43
CA PRO A 149 22.65 -2.39 -4.46
C PRO A 149 22.83 -1.57 -3.19
N ARG A 150 22.67 -2.21 -2.02
CA ARG A 150 22.95 -1.55 -0.74
C ARG A 150 24.39 -1.05 -0.74
N ALA A 151 24.59 0.22 -0.42
CA ALA A 151 25.93 0.78 -0.27
C ALA A 151 26.68 0.00 0.84
N PRO A 152 28.00 -0.26 0.68
CA PRO A 152 28.79 -1.00 1.66
C PRO A 152 28.76 -0.40 3.07
N SER A 153 28.51 0.91 3.17
CA SER A 153 28.46 1.64 4.43
C SER A 153 27.18 1.43 5.25
N GLY A 154 26.18 0.71 4.72
CA GLY A 154 24.88 0.51 5.37
C GLY A 154 24.05 1.80 5.56
N ARG A 155 24.57 2.97 5.14
CA ARG A 155 23.93 4.29 5.29
C ARG A 155 23.19 4.77 4.04
N GLY A 156 22.85 3.86 3.13
CA GLY A 156 21.98 4.17 2.00
C GLY A 156 20.58 3.65 2.28
N GLY A 157 19.57 4.52 2.30
CA GLY A 157 18.18 4.09 2.21
C GLY A 157 17.93 3.29 0.92
N ALA A 158 16.75 2.69 0.78
CA ALA A 158 16.33 2.08 -0.48
C ALA A 158 16.34 3.15 -1.58
N GLY A 159 17.47 3.27 -2.28
CA GLY A 159 17.72 4.32 -3.23
C GLY A 159 16.82 4.16 -4.45
N VAL A 160 16.45 5.29 -5.04
CA VAL A 160 15.86 5.35 -6.38
C VAL A 160 16.69 4.48 -7.33
N THR A 161 16.03 3.61 -8.10
CA THR A 161 16.72 2.75 -9.07
C THR A 161 17.57 3.58 -10.04
N ALA A 162 18.76 3.09 -10.38
CA ALA A 162 19.58 3.67 -11.45
C ALA A 162 19.22 3.11 -12.84
N ALA A 163 18.38 2.07 -12.88
CA ALA A 163 17.99 1.36 -14.10
C ALA A 163 16.46 1.20 -14.11
N PRO A 164 15.72 2.27 -14.46
CA PRO A 164 14.26 2.19 -14.55
C PRO A 164 13.83 1.14 -15.59
N TRP A 165 12.65 0.56 -15.39
CA TRP A 165 12.06 -0.32 -16.38
C TRP A 165 11.83 0.41 -17.72
N PRO A 166 11.81 -0.30 -18.87
CA PRO A 166 11.70 0.35 -20.18
C PRO A 166 10.47 1.27 -20.36
N SER A 167 9.36 0.97 -19.68
CA SER A 167 8.10 1.73 -19.72
C SER A 167 7.98 2.80 -18.63
N VAL A 168 9.00 2.95 -17.78
CA VAL A 168 9.01 3.80 -16.60
C VAL A 168 9.91 5.01 -16.82
N GLU A 169 9.39 6.19 -16.49
CA GLU A 169 10.09 7.46 -16.55
C GLU A 169 10.28 8.04 -15.14
N MET A 170 11.50 8.45 -14.82
CA MET A 170 11.83 9.02 -13.51
C MET A 170 11.35 10.47 -13.40
N SER A 171 10.68 10.82 -12.29
CA SER A 171 10.17 12.18 -12.07
C SER A 171 9.99 12.48 -10.58
N GLY A 172 10.56 13.58 -10.09
CA GLY A 172 10.20 14.17 -8.80
C GLY A 172 10.39 13.24 -7.58
N GLY A 173 11.46 12.44 -7.56
CA GLY A 173 11.73 11.50 -6.46
C GLY A 173 10.93 10.21 -6.51
N GLY A 174 10.15 9.96 -7.56
CA GLY A 174 9.55 8.66 -7.88
C GLY A 174 9.62 8.40 -9.38
N CYS A 175 8.69 7.60 -9.89
CA CYS A 175 8.59 7.37 -11.34
C CYS A 175 7.15 7.22 -11.80
N ARG A 176 6.95 7.34 -13.12
CA ARG A 176 5.64 7.25 -13.77
C ARG A 176 5.71 6.25 -14.90
N VAL A 177 4.59 5.66 -15.23
CA VAL A 177 4.40 4.82 -16.41
C VAL A 177 3.62 5.60 -17.47
N ARG A 178 3.90 5.34 -18.74
CA ARG A 178 3.23 6.04 -19.86
C ARG A 178 1.78 5.58 -20.06
N ASP A 179 1.51 4.32 -19.76
CA ASP A 179 0.22 3.67 -19.98
C ASP A 179 0.04 2.46 -19.05
N LEU A 180 -1.13 1.82 -19.16
CA LEU A 180 -1.52 0.65 -18.38
C LEU A 180 -0.67 -0.59 -18.66
N ASP A 181 -0.22 -0.77 -19.90
CA ASP A 181 0.61 -1.91 -20.27
C ASP A 181 2.00 -1.77 -19.61
N GLY A 182 2.52 -0.55 -19.59
CA GLY A 182 3.73 -0.18 -18.87
C GLY A 182 3.61 -0.44 -17.37
N LEU A 183 2.47 -0.11 -16.76
CA LEU A 183 2.19 -0.42 -15.35
C LEU A 183 2.21 -1.92 -15.09
N ARG A 184 1.51 -2.69 -15.92
CA ARG A 184 1.43 -4.16 -15.77
C ARG A 184 2.78 -4.83 -15.98
N ASP A 185 3.61 -4.32 -16.89
CA ASP A 185 4.97 -4.81 -17.06
C ASP A 185 5.86 -4.52 -15.85
N ALA A 186 5.83 -3.28 -15.34
CA ALA A 186 6.54 -2.92 -14.12
C ALA A 186 6.09 -3.79 -12.94
N ALA A 187 4.78 -4.02 -12.79
CA ALA A 187 4.20 -4.87 -11.76
C ALA A 187 4.74 -6.30 -11.80
N ARG A 188 4.73 -6.96 -12.96
CA ARG A 188 5.29 -8.32 -13.12
C ARG A 188 6.77 -8.37 -12.76
N ARG A 189 7.55 -7.37 -13.19
CA ARG A 189 8.99 -7.30 -12.89
C ARG A 189 9.22 -7.11 -11.40
N SER A 190 8.47 -6.23 -10.75
CA SER A 190 8.57 -6.00 -9.31
C SER A 190 8.25 -7.25 -8.49
N GLU A 191 7.22 -8.01 -8.86
CA GLU A 191 6.91 -9.29 -8.23
C GLU A 191 8.05 -10.32 -8.38
N SER A 192 8.75 -10.32 -9.51
CA SER A 192 9.84 -11.26 -9.79
C SER A 192 11.16 -10.94 -9.08
N LEU A 193 11.29 -9.78 -8.44
CA LEU A 193 12.53 -9.39 -7.77
C LEU A 193 12.74 -10.26 -6.53
N SER A 194 13.77 -11.10 -6.58
CA SER A 194 14.08 -12.10 -5.54
C SER A 194 14.63 -11.52 -4.22
N GLY A 195 14.66 -10.20 -4.06
CA GLY A 195 15.35 -9.49 -2.98
C GLY A 195 14.47 -8.84 -1.91
N GLY A 196 13.14 -8.83 -2.09
CA GLY A 196 12.20 -8.32 -1.10
C GLY A 196 11.14 -9.37 -0.78
N ALA A 197 11.10 -9.86 0.46
CA ALA A 197 9.96 -10.64 0.90
C ALA A 197 8.70 -9.77 0.76
N PRO A 198 7.61 -10.29 0.17
CA PRO A 198 6.37 -9.53 0.10
C PRO A 198 5.89 -9.17 1.50
N LEU A 199 5.21 -8.02 1.59
CA LEU A 199 4.33 -7.80 2.72
C LEU A 199 3.22 -8.85 2.67
N THR A 200 3.05 -9.62 3.74
CA THR A 200 1.97 -10.60 3.82
C THR A 200 0.81 -9.99 4.58
N VAL A 201 -0.38 -10.00 3.99
CA VAL A 201 -1.61 -9.52 4.63
C VAL A 201 -2.55 -10.71 4.82
N ARG A 202 -3.02 -10.91 6.05
CA ARG A 202 -3.79 -12.11 6.42
C ARG A 202 -5.11 -11.78 7.07
N TRP A 203 -6.17 -12.44 6.62
CA TRP A 203 -7.50 -12.33 7.20
C TRP A 203 -7.54 -13.03 8.57
N LEU A 204 -8.13 -12.35 9.55
CA LEU A 204 -8.29 -12.84 10.91
C LEU A 204 -9.72 -13.28 11.19
N ARG A 205 -10.67 -12.35 11.06
CA ARG A 205 -12.09 -12.59 11.37
C ARG A 205 -13.01 -11.56 10.73
N GLU A 206 -14.30 -11.91 10.65
CA GLU A 206 -15.36 -10.97 10.32
C GLU A 206 -15.40 -9.84 11.38
N ARG A 207 -15.90 -8.68 10.96
CA ARG A 207 -16.24 -7.59 11.88
C ARG A 207 -17.40 -8.03 12.79
N ARG A 208 -17.33 -7.67 14.06
CA ARG A 208 -18.33 -7.98 15.09
C ARG A 208 -18.89 -6.71 15.71
N ALA A 209 -20.03 -6.84 16.38
CA ALA A 209 -20.51 -5.79 17.28
C ALA A 209 -19.46 -5.55 18.38
N GLY A 210 -19.16 -4.28 18.67
CA GLY A 210 -18.14 -3.87 19.63
C GLY A 210 -16.75 -3.67 19.03
N ASP A 211 -16.48 -4.12 17.80
CA ASP A 211 -15.28 -3.68 17.07
C ASP A 211 -15.37 -2.19 16.77
N GLN A 212 -14.20 -1.55 16.67
CA GLN A 212 -14.14 -0.16 16.26
C GLN A 212 -14.77 0.03 14.88
N THR A 213 -15.51 1.12 14.72
CA THR A 213 -16.02 1.54 13.41
C THR A 213 -14.97 2.34 12.64
N ASP A 214 -15.13 2.43 11.32
CA ASP A 214 -14.32 3.25 10.44
C ASP A 214 -14.27 4.70 10.96
N ASP A 215 -15.42 5.25 11.37
CA ASP A 215 -15.52 6.59 11.94
C ASP A 215 -14.75 6.74 13.26
N GLN A 216 -14.77 5.71 14.12
CA GLN A 216 -14.03 5.71 15.39
C GLN A 216 -12.51 5.63 15.19
N TRP A 217 -12.05 4.99 14.11
CA TRP A 217 -10.64 4.99 13.72
C TRP A 217 -10.22 6.35 13.17
N LEU A 218 -10.99 6.89 12.22
CA LEU A 218 -10.67 8.17 11.59
C LEU A 218 -10.75 9.34 12.59
N ALA A 219 -11.69 9.32 13.53
CA ALA A 219 -11.84 10.37 14.54
C ALA A 219 -10.70 10.40 15.57
N LYS A 220 -9.98 9.29 15.78
CA LYS A 220 -8.78 9.27 16.63
C LYS A 220 -7.59 9.92 15.91
N ALA A 221 -7.44 9.68 14.61
CA ALA A 221 -6.35 10.21 13.79
C ALA A 221 -6.38 11.74 13.57
N MET A 222 -7.46 12.40 13.99
CA MET A 222 -7.66 13.84 13.80
C MET A 222 -7.48 14.65 15.09
N GLN A 223 -7.18 14.00 16.22
CA GLN A 223 -6.95 14.64 17.52
C GLN A 223 -5.47 14.82 17.79
#